data_AF-A0A849R9B2-F1
#
_entry.id   AF-A0A849R9B2-F1
#
_cell.length_a   1.000
_cell.length_b   1.000
_cell.length_c   1.000
_cell.angle_alpha   90.00
_cell.angle_beta   90.00
_cell.angle_gamma   90.00
#
_symmetry.space_group_name_H-M   'P 1'
#
loop_
_entity.id
_entity.type
_entity.pdbx_description
1 polymer ?
#
loop_
_entity_poly.entity_id
_entity_poly.type
_entity_poly.pdbx_seq_one_letter_code
_entity_poly.pdbx_strand_id
1 'polypeptide(L)'
;MARKRKSDPDVIEILFELTGWFWQVGAVITTCLLVLSYMAFQWAVHQEAVLVASKFLGPVLGSYGFAYYLLPLIPFVLACVLGVKTYESYCREHI
;
A
#
# COMPACT_ATOMS: atom_id res chain seq x y z
N MET A 1 6.66 -39.50 12.98
CA MET A 1 5.51 -38.61 12.71
C MET A 1 5.94 -37.17 12.89
N ALA A 2 6.32 -36.48 11.81
CA ALA A 2 6.64 -35.06 11.87
C ALA A 2 5.33 -34.25 11.84
N ARG A 3 5.00 -33.61 12.96
CA ARG A 3 3.84 -32.71 13.10
C ARG A 3 4.13 -31.47 12.25
N LYS A 4 3.52 -31.35 11.07
CA LYS A 4 3.56 -30.13 10.25
C LYS A 4 3.11 -28.96 11.12
N ARG A 5 4.00 -27.98 11.35
CA ARG A 5 3.61 -26.67 11.86
C ARG A 5 2.58 -26.10 10.88
N LYS A 6 1.37 -25.85 11.37
CA LYS A 6 0.38 -25.00 10.69
C LYS A 6 1.09 -23.65 10.51
N SER A 7 1.53 -23.36 9.29
CA SER A 7 1.97 -22.01 8.94
C SER A 7 0.74 -21.13 9.12
N ASP A 8 0.88 -20.02 9.83
CA ASP A 8 -0.17 -18.99 9.84
C ASP A 8 -0.52 -18.66 8.40
N PRO A 9 -1.81 -18.54 8.06
CA PRO A 9 -2.19 -18.20 6.71
C PRO A 9 -1.68 -16.79 6.43
N ASP A 10 -0.84 -16.68 5.41
CA ASP A 10 -0.17 -15.44 5.07
C ASP A 10 -1.26 -14.43 4.70
N VAL A 11 -1.34 -13.31 5.44
CA VAL A 11 -2.46 -12.36 5.30
C VAL A 11 -2.53 -11.82 3.87
N ILE A 12 -1.38 -11.72 3.21
CA ILE A 12 -1.26 -11.37 1.80
C ILE A 12 -1.91 -12.43 0.91
N GLU A 13 -1.66 -13.72 1.16
CA GLU A 13 -2.25 -14.83 0.42
C GLU A 13 -3.77 -14.88 0.59
N ILE A 14 -4.28 -14.69 1.81
CA ILE A 14 -5.73 -14.57 2.05
C ILE A 14 -6.32 -13.39 1.29
N LEU A 15 -5.67 -12.22 1.30
CA LEU A 15 -6.13 -11.05 0.55
C LEU A 15 -6.11 -11.33 -0.95
N PHE A 16 -5.10 -12.02 -1.47
CA PHE A 16 -5.06 -12.43 -2.89
C PHE A 16 -6.17 -13.42 -3.24
N GLU A 17 -6.47 -14.41 -2.38
CA GLU A 17 -7.56 -15.34 -2.60
C GLU A 17 -8.93 -14.65 -2.54
N LEU A 18 -9.16 -13.77 -1.57
CA LEU A 18 -10.42 -13.01 -1.42
C LEU A 18 -10.66 -12.04 -2.57
N THR A 19 -9.61 -11.36 -3.04
CA THR A 19 -9.70 -10.47 -4.21
C THR A 19 -9.91 -11.25 -5.52
N GLY A 20 -9.50 -12.52 -5.56
CA GLY A 20 -9.73 -13.41 -6.70
C GLY A 20 -11.15 -13.95 -6.82
N TRP A 21 -11.90 -14.08 -5.71
CA TRP A 21 -13.27 -14.64 -5.70
C TRP A 21 -14.37 -13.60 -5.92
N PHE A 22 -14.12 -12.35 -5.54
CA PHE A 22 -15.08 -11.25 -5.67
C PHE A 22 -14.36 -9.96 -6.07
N TRP A 23 -14.51 -9.54 -7.32
CA TRP A 23 -13.90 -8.29 -7.81
C TRP A 23 -14.35 -7.06 -7.01
N GLN A 24 -15.55 -7.07 -6.43
CA GLN A 24 -16.04 -5.99 -5.57
C GLN A 24 -15.19 -5.83 -4.30
N VAL A 25 -14.79 -6.95 -3.68
CA VAL A 25 -13.92 -6.95 -2.50
C VAL A 25 -12.53 -6.45 -2.87
N GLY A 26 -12.01 -6.89 -4.02
CA GLY A 26 -10.77 -6.37 -4.57
C GLY A 26 -10.78 -4.86 -4.84
N ALA A 27 -11.90 -4.34 -5.37
CA ALA A 27 -12.07 -2.92 -5.62
C ALA A 27 -12.10 -2.10 -4.33
N VAL A 28 -12.79 -2.61 -3.29
CA VAL A 28 -12.82 -1.97 -1.97
C VAL A 28 -11.43 -1.92 -1.36
N ILE A 29 -10.70 -3.05 -1.33
CA ILE A 29 -9.34 -3.11 -0.76
C ILE A 29 -8.39 -2.18 -1.52
N THR A 30 -8.45 -2.20 -2.86
CA THR A 30 -7.63 -1.32 -3.71
C THR A 30 -7.93 0.15 -3.43
N THR A 31 -9.19 0.52 -3.28
CA THR A 31 -9.61 1.88 -2.95
C THR A 31 -9.12 2.30 -1.56
N CYS A 32 -9.24 1.44 -0.56
CA CYS A 32 -8.72 1.70 0.78
C CYS A 32 -7.20 1.92 0.78
N LEU A 33 -6.45 1.11 0.03
CA LEU A 33 -4.99 1.29 -0.12
C LEU A 33 -4.63 2.60 -0.82
N LEU A 34 -5.38 3.01 -1.84
CA LEU A 34 -5.19 4.32 -2.48
C LEU A 34 -5.47 5.48 -1.52
N VAL A 35 -6.53 5.40 -0.72
CA VAL A 35 -6.84 6.42 0.30
C VAL A 35 -5.74 6.49 1.35
N LEU A 36 -5.27 5.34 1.84
CA LEU A 36 -4.15 5.28 2.80
C LEU A 36 -2.86 5.84 2.20
N SER A 37 -2.55 5.52 0.95
CA SER A 37 -1.41 6.10 0.23
C SER A 37 -1.51 7.61 0.14
N TYR A 38 -2.68 8.15 -0.20
CA TYR A 38 -2.92 9.58 -0.27
C TYR A 38 -2.76 10.27 1.10
N MET A 39 -3.32 9.69 2.17
CA MET A 39 -3.15 10.22 3.52
C MET A 39 -1.68 10.18 3.97
N ALA A 40 -0.97 9.10 3.69
CA ALA A 40 0.45 8.97 3.96
C ALA A 40 1.28 9.99 3.17
N PHE A 41 0.90 10.30 1.93
CA PHE A 41 1.55 11.30 1.11
C PHE A 41 1.36 12.70 1.67
N GLN A 42 0.13 13.07 2.06
CA GLN A 42 -0.15 14.34 2.72
C GLN A 42 0.64 14.50 4.02
N TRP A 43 0.75 13.42 4.80
CA TRP A 43 1.59 13.40 6.00
C TRP A 43 3.08 13.58 5.66
N ALA A 44 3.59 12.89 4.64
CA ALA A 44 4.99 13.00 4.22
C ALA A 44 5.35 14.42 3.79
N VAL A 45 4.51 15.07 2.98
CA VAL A 45 4.67 16.47 2.57
C VAL A 45 4.67 17.40 3.78
N HIS A 46 3.78 17.17 4.75
CA HIS A 46 3.75 17.97 5.96
C HIS A 46 5.03 17.83 6.80
N GLN A 47 5.53 16.60 6.97
CA GLN A 47 6.79 16.36 7.70
C GLN A 47 7.99 17.00 7.02
N GLU A 48 8.08 16.89 5.69
CA GLU A 48 9.13 17.55 4.92
C GLU A 48 9.10 19.07 5.12
N ALA A 49 7.91 19.70 5.05
CA ALA A 49 7.76 21.12 5.27
C ALA A 49 8.20 21.55 6.69
N VAL A 50 7.85 20.77 7.72
CA VAL A 50 8.28 21.02 9.11
C VAL A 50 9.80 20.92 9.26
N LEU A 51 10.43 19.93 8.61
CA LEU A 51 11.87 19.72 8.67
C LEU A 51 12.66 20.79 7.94
N VAL A 52 12.20 21.23 6.76
CA VAL A 52 12.84 22.32 6.00
C VAL A 52 12.73 23.65 6.76
N ALA A 53 11.63 23.86 7.52
CA ALA A 53 11.48 25.03 8.37
C ALA A 53 12.41 25.03 9.61
N SER A 54 13.00 23.88 9.97
CA SER A 54 13.94 23.76 11.08
C SER A 54 15.31 24.34 10.72
N LYS A 55 15.70 25.42 11.41
CA LYS A 55 17.03 26.07 11.24
C LYS A 55 18.22 25.16 11.57
N PHE A 56 18.03 24.11 12.37
CA PHE A 56 19.10 23.24 12.83
C PHE A 56 19.19 21.93 12.04
N LEU A 57 18.03 21.36 11.66
CA LEU A 57 17.97 20.05 11.00
C LEU A 57 17.76 20.15 9.48
N GLY A 58 17.26 21.29 8.98
CA GLY A 58 16.99 21.50 7.56
C GLY A 58 18.18 21.20 6.62
N PRO A 59 19.42 21.66 6.91
CA PRO A 59 20.57 21.43 6.03
C PRO A 59 21.03 19.96 5.97
N VAL A 60 20.78 19.17 7.02
CA VAL A 60 21.24 17.77 7.11
C VAL A 60 20.15 16.81 6.66
N LEU A 61 18.90 17.05 7.04
CA LEU A 61 17.76 16.18 6.73
C LEU A 61 17.05 16.52 5.43
N GLY A 62 17.27 17.72 4.86
CA GLY A 62 16.74 18.08 3.53
C GLY A 62 17.20 17.11 2.43
N SER A 63 18.42 16.58 2.55
CA SER A 63 18.97 15.56 1.65
C SER A 63 18.24 14.20 1.72
N TYR A 64 17.62 13.91 2.86
CA TYR A 64 16.94 12.64 3.14
C TYR A 64 15.40 12.77 3.16
N GLY A 65 14.86 13.94 2.77
CA GLY A 65 13.41 14.19 2.72
C GLY A 65 12.66 13.19 1.84
N PHE A 66 13.34 12.63 0.82
CA PHE A 66 12.76 11.58 -0.04
C PHE A 66 12.34 10.32 0.74
N ALA A 67 12.95 10.04 1.90
CA ALA A 67 12.65 8.83 2.67
C ALA A 67 11.20 8.81 3.19
N TYR A 68 10.61 9.96 3.48
CA TYR A 68 9.19 10.06 3.89
C TYR A 68 8.23 9.60 2.79
N TYR A 69 8.63 9.72 1.52
CA TYR A 69 7.84 9.29 0.38
C TYR A 69 7.89 7.78 0.12
N LEU A 70 8.77 7.03 0.78
CA LEU A 70 8.76 5.56 0.70
C LEU A 70 7.50 4.97 1.34
N LEU A 71 6.99 5.60 2.41
CA LEU A 71 5.83 5.14 3.15
C LEU A 71 4.51 5.19 2.34
N PRO A 72 4.16 6.27 1.62
CA PRO A 72 3.01 6.26 0.71
C PRO A 72 3.21 5.40 -0.55
N LEU A 73 4.47 5.13 -0.94
CA LEU A 73 4.78 4.32 -2.12
C LEU A 73 4.39 2.85 -1.94
N ILE A 74 4.59 2.28 -0.75
CA ILE A 74 4.27 0.87 -0.46
C ILE A 74 2.78 0.55 -0.69
N PRO A 75 1.81 1.25 -0.04
CA PRO A 75 0.39 0.99 -0.28
C PRO A 75 -0.03 1.35 -1.70
N PHE A 76 0.64 2.30 -2.36
CA PHE A 76 0.38 2.63 -3.76
C PHE A 76 0.72 1.46 -4.69
N VAL A 77 1.92 0.89 -4.56
CA VAL A 77 2.35 -0.26 -5.36
C VAL A 77 1.43 -1.46 -5.12
N LEU A 78 1.07 -1.72 -3.86
CA LEU A 78 0.12 -2.78 -3.52
C LEU A 78 -1.27 -2.53 -4.14
N ALA A 79 -1.75 -1.29 -4.12
CA ALA A 79 -3.00 -0.92 -4.77
C ALA A 79 -2.95 -1.14 -6.28
N CYS A 80 -1.84 -0.82 -6.94
CA CYS A 80 -1.68 -1.09 -8.38
C CYS A 80 -1.73 -2.59 -8.68
N VAL A 81 -0.99 -3.41 -7.92
CA VAL A 81 -0.94 -4.87 -8.14
C VAL A 81 -2.30 -5.52 -7.91
N LEU A 82 -2.97 -5.18 -6.79
CA LEU A 82 -4.29 -5.70 -6.47
C LEU A 82 -5.38 -5.14 -7.41
N GLY A 83 -5.22 -3.89 -7.86
CA GLY A 83 -6.13 -3.27 -8.82
C GLY A 83 -6.12 -3.97 -10.17
N VAL A 84 -4.93 -4.32 -10.68
CA VAL A 84 -4.80 -5.12 -11.92
C VAL A 84 -5.50 -6.47 -11.75
N LYS A 85 -5.25 -7.18 -10.63
CA LYS A 85 -5.90 -8.47 -10.36
C LYS A 85 -7.42 -8.36 -10.26
N THR A 86 -7.89 -7.33 -9.58
CA THR A 86 -9.32 -7.03 -9.46
C THR A 86 -9.95 -6.79 -10.83
N TYR A 87 -9.27 -6.03 -11.69
CA TYR A 87 -9.72 -5.76 -13.05
C TYR A 87 -9.76 -7.03 -13.91
N GLU A 88 -8.74 -7.89 -13.83
CA GLU A 88 -8.73 -9.19 -14.49
C GLU A 88 -9.92 -10.06 -14.06
N SER A 89 -10.25 -10.09 -12.75
CA SER A 89 -11.42 -10.80 -12.23
C SER A 89 -12.73 -10.22 -12.76
N TYR A 90 -12.87 -8.89 -12.80
CA TYR A 90 -14.04 -8.22 -13.36
C TYR A 90 -14.25 -8.57 -14.84
N CYS A 91 -13.19 -8.50 -15.65
CA CYS A 91 -13.27 -8.85 -17.07
C CYS A 91 -13.70 -10.31 -17.25
N ARG A 92 -13.17 -11.24 -16.45
CA ARG A 92 -13.55 -12.67 -16.55
C ARG A 92 -15.03 -12.93 -16.29
N GLU A 93 -15.65 -12.14 -15.41
CA GLU A 93 -17.06 -12.32 -15.06
C GLU A 93 -18.02 -11.64 -16.06
N HIS A 94 -17.58 -10.60 -16.77
CA HIS A 94 -18.49 -9.70 -17.51
C HIS A 94 -18.11 -9.44 -18.98
N ILE A 95 -16.97 -9.95 -19.45
CA ILE A 95 -16.49 -9.84 -20.84
C ILE A 95 -16.15 -11.23 -21.36
#